data_AF-A0A545T376-F1
#
_entry.id   AF-A0A545T376-F1
#
_cell.length_a   1.000
_cell.length_b   1.000
_cell.length_c   1.000
_cell.angle_alpha   90.00
_cell.angle_beta   90.00
_cell.angle_gamma   90.00
#
_symmetry.space_group_name_H-M   'P 1'
#
loop_
_entity.id
_entity.type
_entity.pdbx_description
1 polymer ?
#
loop_
_entity_poly.entity_id
_entity_poly.type
_entity_poly.pdbx_seq_one_letter_code
_entity_poly.pdbx_strand_id
1 'polypeptide(L)'
;MSKQFTKAFDLFIEKRSDSFWCRVSTKKSGSMVMPLKDYIELVEWTGQSIIHPDKATIPTHLKPIFQRLNINQDNWLNQVNHYGRNYYRAVGPLHLIQSFADKLKSKWIKGVSSIRSLYLSTT
;
A
#
# COMPACT_ATOMS: atom_id res chain seq x y z
N MET A 1 -17.53 -8.44 -1.54
CA MET A 1 -16.09 -8.11 -1.40
C MET A 1 -15.29 -9.39 -1.22
N SER A 2 -14.21 -9.60 -1.99
CA SER A 2 -13.36 -10.77 -1.79
C SER A 2 -12.63 -10.67 -0.45
N LYS A 3 -12.49 -11.79 0.28
CA LYS A 3 -11.76 -11.84 1.57
C LYS A 3 -10.30 -11.37 1.44
N GLN A 4 -9.75 -11.36 0.22
CA GLN A 4 -8.39 -10.91 -0.06
C GLN A 4 -8.29 -9.38 -0.14
N PHE A 5 -9.35 -8.70 -0.60
CA PHE A 5 -9.37 -7.25 -0.75
C PHE A 5 -9.32 -6.54 0.60
N THR A 6 -10.18 -6.94 1.54
CA THR A 6 -10.24 -6.36 2.89
C THR A 6 -8.92 -6.62 3.62
N LYS A 7 -8.38 -7.85 3.53
CA LYS A 7 -7.09 -8.19 4.13
C LYS A 7 -5.91 -7.43 3.52
N ALA A 8 -5.94 -7.13 2.22
CA ALA A 8 -4.90 -6.35 1.55
C ALA A 8 -4.94 -4.88 1.97
N PHE A 9 -6.12 -4.27 2.04
CA PHE A 9 -6.30 -2.90 2.49
C PHE A 9 -5.99 -2.73 3.97
N ASP A 10 -6.51 -3.62 4.82
CA ASP A 10 -6.23 -3.65 6.26
C ASP A 10 -4.72 -3.82 6.47
N LEU A 11 -4.06 -4.79 5.83
CA LEU A 11 -2.61 -4.95 5.96
C LEU A 11 -1.81 -3.77 5.39
N PHE A 12 -2.27 -3.12 4.31
CA PHE A 12 -1.55 -1.98 3.72
C PHE A 12 -1.63 -0.73 4.60
N ILE A 13 -2.78 -0.49 5.24
CA ILE A 13 -3.05 0.70 6.04
C ILE A 13 -2.74 0.49 7.53
N GLU A 14 -3.12 -0.64 8.12
CA GLU A 14 -2.83 -1.00 9.51
C GLU A 14 -1.31 -1.15 9.75
N LYS A 15 -0.57 -1.73 8.79
CA LYS A 15 0.91 -1.80 8.88
C LYS A 15 1.61 -0.45 8.73
N ARG A 16 0.88 0.60 8.31
CA ARG A 16 1.35 1.99 8.30
C ARG A 16 0.99 2.73 9.59
N SER A 17 -0.07 2.33 10.30
CA SER A 17 -0.61 3.09 11.42
C SER A 17 -0.15 2.65 12.82
N ASP A 18 0.00 1.37 13.17
CA ASP A 18 0.55 1.05 14.50
C ASP A 18 1.05 -0.39 14.73
N SER A 19 2.07 -0.50 15.60
CA SER A 19 2.35 -1.64 16.51
C SER A 19 2.88 -3.00 16.00
N PHE A 20 3.58 -3.08 14.87
CA PHE A 20 4.54 -4.18 14.60
C PHE A 20 6.01 -3.72 14.58
N TRP A 21 6.23 -2.43 14.88
CA TRP A 21 7.46 -1.68 14.65
C TRP A 21 8.37 -1.46 15.88
N CYS A 22 8.02 -1.94 17.08
CA CYS A 22 8.81 -1.65 18.29
C CYS A 22 10.22 -2.29 18.38
N ARG A 23 10.72 -2.98 17.34
CA ARG A 23 12.14 -3.43 17.30
C ARG A 23 12.93 -2.90 16.10
N VAL A 24 12.34 -2.05 15.25
CA VAL A 24 13.03 -1.57 14.04
C VAL A 24 12.95 -0.06 13.86
N SER A 25 13.80 0.62 14.61
CA SER A 25 14.28 1.98 14.38
C SER A 25 13.23 3.10 14.41
N THR A 26 13.44 3.93 15.42
CA THR A 26 12.87 5.24 15.67
C THR A 26 13.26 6.24 14.57
N LYS A 27 12.37 6.49 13.60
CA LYS A 27 12.17 7.83 13.03
C LYS A 27 10.70 7.97 12.65
N LYS A 28 10.00 8.83 13.41
CA LYS A 28 8.59 9.15 13.23
C LYS A 28 8.48 10.07 12.00
N SER A 29 8.42 9.50 10.79
CA SER A 29 7.87 10.24 9.64
C SER A 29 6.39 10.41 9.92
N GLY A 30 5.92 11.66 9.95
CA GLY A 30 4.60 12.05 10.46
C GLY A 30 3.48 11.05 10.16
N SER A 31 2.73 10.69 11.21
CA SER A 31 1.48 9.92 11.06
C SER A 31 0.64 10.61 9.99
N MET A 32 0.41 9.91 8.88
CA MET A 32 -0.37 10.47 7.79
C MET A 32 -1.83 10.37 8.19
N VAL A 33 -2.35 11.45 8.77
CA VAL A 33 -3.75 11.54 9.16
C VAL A 33 -4.60 11.62 7.88
N MET A 34 -5.36 10.55 7.63
CA MET A 34 -6.37 10.47 6.58
C MET A 34 -7.75 10.56 7.24
N PRO A 35 -8.63 11.48 6.82
CA PRO A 35 -10.02 11.49 7.25
C PRO A 35 -10.69 10.14 6.99
N LEU A 36 -11.55 9.68 7.90
CA LEU A 36 -12.27 8.40 7.73
C LEU A 36 -13.09 8.37 6.43
N LYS A 37 -13.67 9.50 6.05
CA LYS A 37 -14.42 9.64 4.80
C LYS A 37 -13.56 9.32 3.58
N ASP A 38 -12.40 9.96 3.48
CA ASP A 38 -11.42 9.75 2.40
C ASP A 38 -10.98 8.28 2.31
N TYR A 39 -10.82 7.62 3.46
CA TYR A 39 -10.50 6.19 3.53
C TYR A 39 -11.62 5.31 2.97
N ILE A 40 -12.87 5.55 3.40
CA ILE A 40 -14.03 4.78 2.93
C ILE A 40 -14.22 4.98 1.42
N GLU A 41 -14.16 6.22 0.94
CA GLU A 41 -14.29 6.52 -0.49
C GLU A 41 -13.20 5.83 -1.33
N LEU A 42 -11.95 5.82 -0.84
CA LEU A 42 -10.85 5.11 -1.48
C LEU A 42 -11.11 3.60 -1.56
N VAL A 43 -11.57 2.99 -0.47
CA VAL A 43 -11.89 1.56 -0.39
C VAL A 43 -13.05 1.21 -1.32
N GLU A 44 -14.14 1.98 -1.28
CA GLU A 44 -15.31 1.78 -2.11
C GLU A 44 -14.98 1.92 -3.59
N TRP A 45 -14.28 2.99 -3.98
CA TRP A 45 -13.84 3.19 -5.35
C TRP A 45 -12.93 2.04 -5.82
N THR A 46 -12.00 1.59 -4.98
CA THR A 46 -11.12 0.47 -5.36
C THR A 46 -11.90 -0.82 -5.52
N GLY A 47 -12.89 -1.09 -4.65
CA GLY A 47 -13.78 -2.24 -4.78
C GLY A 47 -14.59 -2.22 -6.06
N GLN A 48 -15.20 -1.07 -6.40
CA GLN A 48 -15.95 -0.88 -7.65
C GLN A 48 -15.04 -1.05 -8.87
N SER A 49 -13.83 -0.49 -8.83
CA SER A 49 -12.87 -0.56 -9.94
C SER A 49 -12.36 -1.97 -10.22
N ILE A 50 -12.31 -2.85 -9.22
CA ILE A 50 -11.96 -4.26 -9.39
C ILE A 50 -13.11 -5.05 -10.01
N ILE A 51 -14.37 -4.73 -9.64
CA ILE A 51 -15.56 -5.43 -10.16
C ILE A 51 -15.90 -4.96 -11.58
N HIS A 52 -15.74 -3.66 -11.86
CA HIS A 52 -16.09 -3.00 -13.12
C HIS A 52 -14.89 -2.20 -13.66
N PRO A 53 -13.86 -2.88 -14.20
CA PRO A 53 -12.64 -2.23 -14.68
C PRO A 53 -12.86 -1.30 -15.88
N ASP A 54 -13.91 -1.54 -16.67
CA ASP A 54 -14.36 -0.71 -17.79
C ASP A 54 -14.89 0.66 -17.35
N LYS A 55 -15.34 0.78 -16.09
CA LYS A 55 -15.89 2.00 -15.49
C LYS A 55 -14.96 2.63 -14.45
N ALA A 56 -13.75 2.08 -14.30
CA ALA A 56 -12.77 2.50 -13.30
C ALA A 56 -12.10 3.83 -13.69
N THR A 57 -12.82 4.93 -13.52
CA THR A 57 -12.21 6.28 -13.56
C THR A 57 -11.89 6.71 -12.14
N ILE A 58 -10.66 7.15 -11.87
CA ILE A 58 -10.26 7.68 -10.55
C ILE A 58 -10.99 9.01 -10.31
N PRO A 59 -11.79 9.13 -9.23
CA PRO A 59 -12.40 10.39 -8.83
C PRO A 59 -11.35 11.47 -8.59
N THR A 60 -11.63 12.69 -9.06
CA THR A 60 -10.68 13.82 -8.97
C THR A 60 -10.26 14.13 -7.54
N HIS A 61 -11.15 13.94 -6.55
CA HIS A 61 -10.87 14.16 -5.13
C HIS A 61 -9.98 13.07 -4.50
N LEU A 62 -9.89 11.87 -5.10
CA LEU A 62 -9.00 10.80 -4.62
C LEU A 62 -7.56 10.97 -5.15
N LYS A 63 -7.35 11.70 -6.26
CA LYS A 63 -6.01 11.92 -6.82
C LYS A 63 -5.00 12.50 -5.81
N PRO A 64 -5.35 13.55 -5.03
CA PRO A 64 -4.46 14.09 -4.00
C PRO A 64 -4.10 13.08 -2.91
N ILE A 65 -4.98 12.13 -2.58
CA ILE A 65 -4.71 11.10 -1.57
C ILE A 65 -3.57 10.19 -2.01
N PHE A 66 -3.59 9.72 -3.26
CA PHE A 66 -2.50 8.91 -3.81
C PHE A 66 -1.18 9.66 -3.89
N GLN A 67 -1.22 10.96 -4.22
CA GLN A 67 -0.02 11.81 -4.22
C GLN A 67 0.56 11.97 -2.82
N ARG A 68 -0.27 12.27 -1.81
CA ARG A 68 0.15 12.35 -0.40
C ARG A 68 0.72 11.02 0.11
N LEU A 69 0.20 9.90 -0.37
CA LEU A 69 0.69 8.56 -0.08
C LEU A 69 1.98 8.19 -0.83
N ASN A 70 2.40 9.00 -1.81
CA ASN A 70 3.47 8.70 -2.75
C ASN A 70 3.25 7.39 -3.53
N ILE A 71 1.99 7.10 -3.88
CA ILE A 71 1.57 5.91 -4.60
C ILE A 71 1.29 6.27 -6.06
N ASN A 72 1.81 5.44 -6.97
CA ASN A 72 1.45 5.45 -8.38
C ASN A 72 0.01 4.93 -8.54
N GLN A 73 -0.87 5.82 -8.99
CA GLN A 73 -2.30 5.56 -9.20
C GLN A 73 -2.54 4.45 -10.23
N ASP A 74 -1.78 4.46 -11.33
CA ASP A 74 -1.95 3.51 -12.44
C ASP A 74 -1.62 2.09 -12.01
N ASN A 75 -0.66 1.95 -11.09
CA ASN A 75 -0.25 0.66 -10.55
C ASN A 75 -1.06 0.24 -9.32
N TRP A 76 -1.85 1.13 -8.70
CA TRP A 76 -2.60 0.83 -7.48
C TRP A 76 -3.54 -0.37 -7.66
N LEU A 77 -4.44 -0.32 -8.64
CA LEU A 77 -5.44 -1.37 -8.88
C LEU A 77 -4.76 -2.71 -9.18
N ASN A 78 -3.69 -2.69 -9.96
CA ASN A 78 -2.91 -3.89 -10.27
C ASN A 78 -2.30 -4.51 -9.00
N GLN A 79 -1.79 -3.68 -8.09
CA GLN A 79 -1.19 -4.15 -6.84
C GLN A 79 -2.22 -4.70 -5.85
N VAL A 80 -3.38 -4.06 -5.74
CA VAL A 80 -4.47 -4.54 -4.88
C VAL A 80 -5.03 -5.86 -5.42
N ASN A 81 -5.22 -5.99 -6.72
CA ASN A 81 -5.73 -7.22 -7.34
C ASN A 81 -4.77 -8.41 -7.18
N HIS A 82 -3.46 -8.16 -7.27
CA HIS A 82 -2.44 -9.20 -7.15
C HIS A 82 -1.81 -9.28 -5.75
N TYR A 83 -2.40 -8.66 -4.73
CA TYR A 83 -1.78 -8.51 -3.41
C TYR A 83 -1.35 -9.85 -2.79
N GLY A 84 -2.26 -10.83 -2.76
CA GLY A 84 -1.98 -12.17 -2.20
C GLY A 84 -0.93 -12.96 -2.97
N ARG A 85 -0.67 -12.61 -4.23
CA ARG A 85 0.37 -13.23 -5.06
C ARG A 85 1.70 -12.50 -4.95
N ASN A 86 1.69 -11.18 -4.95
CA ASN A 86 2.87 -10.33 -5.03
C ASN A 86 3.55 -10.15 -3.67
N TYR A 87 2.78 -10.16 -2.60
CA TYR A 87 3.27 -9.89 -1.25
C TYR A 87 3.12 -11.13 -0.35
N TYR A 88 4.06 -11.30 0.58
CA TYR A 88 4.05 -12.43 1.51
C TYR A 88 4.40 -12.01 2.94
N ARG A 89 5.57 -11.38 3.13
CA ARG A 89 6.09 -11.04 4.47
C ARG A 89 6.05 -9.55 4.82
N ALA A 90 6.17 -8.67 3.83
CA ALA A 90 6.25 -7.23 4.06
C ALA A 90 5.73 -6.44 2.86
N VAL A 91 5.09 -5.30 3.14
CA VAL A 91 4.64 -4.30 2.18
C VAL A 91 4.89 -2.92 2.80
N GLY A 92 5.33 -1.96 2.00
CA GLY A 92 5.75 -0.65 2.49
C GLY A 92 6.82 -0.01 1.61
N PRO A 93 7.32 1.17 1.99
CA PRO A 93 8.42 1.84 1.31
C PRO A 93 9.66 0.95 1.17
N LEU A 94 10.35 1.06 0.04
CA LEU A 94 11.48 0.19 -0.30
C LEU A 94 12.58 0.17 0.78
N HIS A 95 12.92 1.33 1.35
CA HIS A 95 13.94 1.44 2.39
C HIS A 95 13.59 0.69 3.69
N LEU A 96 12.30 0.66 4.06
CA LEU A 96 11.82 -0.09 5.23
C LEU A 96 11.84 -1.58 4.98
N ILE A 97 11.52 -2.00 3.76
CA ILE A 97 11.56 -3.42 3.36
C ILE A 97 13.00 -3.92 3.32
N GLN A 98 13.93 -3.11 2.82
CA GLN A 98 15.36 -3.43 2.84
C GLN A 98 15.85 -3.59 4.28
N SER A 99 15.53 -2.63 5.16
CA SER A 99 15.87 -2.69 6.59
C SER A 99 15.28 -3.92 7.28
N PHE A 100 14.09 -4.36 6.87
CA PHE A 100 13.45 -5.56 7.37
C PHE A 100 14.14 -6.84 6.86
N ALA A 101 14.57 -6.87 5.59
CA ALA A 101 15.34 -7.98 5.01
C ALA A 101 16.66 -8.21 5.77
N ASP A 102 17.38 -7.11 6.03
CA ASP A 102 18.65 -7.13 6.75
C ASP A 102 18.49 -7.72 8.16
N LYS A 103 17.39 -7.37 8.85
CA LYS A 103 17.08 -7.91 10.18
C LYS A 103 16.71 -9.38 10.19
N LEU A 104 16.07 -9.85 9.13
CA LEU A 104 15.80 -11.27 8.94
C LEU A 104 17.02 -12.05 8.44
N LYS A 105 18.18 -11.39 8.25
CA LYS A 105 19.38 -11.94 7.60
C LYS A 105 19.05 -12.60 6.27
N SER A 106 18.02 -12.11 5.58
CA SER A 106 17.51 -12.71 4.36
C SER A 106 17.87 -11.83 3.18
N LYS A 107 18.48 -12.43 2.15
CA LYS A 107 18.93 -11.70 0.95
C LYS A 107 17.79 -11.36 -0.01
N TRP A 108 16.59 -11.87 0.23
CA TRP A 108 15.47 -11.74 -0.69
C TRP A 108 14.13 -11.63 0.02
N ILE A 109 13.33 -10.64 -0.40
CA ILE A 109 11.93 -10.49 -0.02
C ILE A 109 11.08 -10.49 -1.29
N LYS A 110 10.05 -11.35 -1.32
CA LYS A 110 9.08 -11.40 -2.42
C LYS A 110 8.31 -10.08 -2.52
N GLY A 111 8.19 -9.55 -3.73
CA GLY A 111 7.38 -8.37 -4.03
C GLY A 111 8.17 -7.07 -4.22
N VAL A 112 9.49 -7.06 -4.07
CA VAL A 112 10.32 -5.85 -4.22
C VAL A 112 10.11 -5.14 -5.57
N SER A 113 9.97 -5.87 -6.67
CA SER A 113 9.64 -5.31 -7.99
C SER A 113 8.26 -4.65 -7.99
N SER A 114 7.26 -5.30 -7.40
CA SER A 114 5.91 -4.77 -7.22
C SER A 114 5.90 -3.48 -6.38
N ILE A 115 6.65 -3.44 -5.28
CA ILE A 115 6.85 -2.23 -4.47
C ILE A 115 7.48 -1.10 -5.27
N ARG A 116 8.50 -1.39 -6.09
CA ARG A 116 9.14 -0.37 -6.95
C ARG A 116 8.16 0.24 -7.97
N SER A 117 7.24 -0.55 -8.50
CA SER A 117 6.20 -0.03 -9.41
C SER A 117 5.12 0.76 -8.68
N LEU A 118 4.87 0.45 -7.40
CA LEU A 118 3.81 1.04 -6.60
C LEU A 118 4.17 2.43 -6.08
N TYR A 119 5.40 2.63 -5.62
CA TYR A 119 5.84 3.91 -5.09
C TYR A 119 6.45 4.77 -6.18
N LEU A 120 6.10 6.05 -6.22
CA LEU A 120 6.80 7.01 -7.07
C LEU A 120 8.22 7.16 -6.51
N SER A 121 9.24 7.08 -7.38
CA SER A 121 10.64 7.23 -6.97
C SER A 121 10.83 8.61 -6.36
N THR A 122 11.10 8.64 -5.06
CA THR A 122 11.51 9.86 -4.36
C THR A 122 12.87 10.24 -4.92
N THR A 123 12.89 11.21 -5.84
CA THR A 123 14.11 11.92 -6.25
C THR A 123 14.47 12.90 -5.15
#